data_AF-A0A843HJH2-F1
#
_entry.id   AF-A0A843HJH2-F1
#
_cell.length_a   1.000
_cell.length_b   1.000
_cell.length_c   1.000
_cell.angle_alpha   90.00
_cell.angle_beta   90.00
_cell.angle_gamma   90.00
#
_symmetry.space_group_name_H-M   'P 1'
#
loop_
_entity.id
_entity.type
_entity.pdbx_description
1 polymer ?
#
loop_
_entity_poly.entity_id
_entity_poly.type
_entity_poly.pdbx_seq_one_letter_code
_entity_poly.pdbx_strand_id
1 'polypeptide(L)'
;MAYIVSQIKNIINDSVKDALGKTNGVTQVDTTDVVSMGKAIAQYNLYEGFFGALVNRIVRTVIFVRTYEGSNRSVLRDEHEYGAFVQKVYYTMPNAVDNPTWDIPDGNGDYKQASPYDVEGTVSISALIYGGKGTWSIEIVRPVKQIKTAFMDESSMMSFIDGIYLTVENAFKFEEERLVAQAVNTAMASVLDGGSSAQKRNLLDEYNTLYSQSLTVDTALVSADFLKYASKEINRTIENMGKMSTIYNNGGYNTFTSKDKMVVELLSEFATATDMYLQSDTFHDELTKLPNFERVPFWQSSGQTFAFDDCSKIDIDHDDLTNAVEQGGIIGFVHDIENVACYFGNRRSWEIFNPRSEVMVHGEKAEKGYAVDNNANAVVFYIATT
;
A
#
# COMPACT_ATOMS: atom_id res chain seq x y z
N MET A 1 33.74 10.65 -34.85
CA MET A 1 32.67 11.41 -35.53
C MET A 1 33.13 12.86 -35.52
N ALA A 2 33.54 13.41 -36.67
CA ALA A 2 33.94 14.81 -36.76
C ALA A 2 32.71 15.68 -36.45
N TYR A 3 32.83 16.66 -35.56
CA TYR A 3 31.75 17.60 -35.28
C TYR A 3 31.53 18.46 -36.53
N ILE A 4 30.46 18.18 -37.29
CA ILE A 4 30.10 18.94 -38.48
C ILE A 4 29.38 20.21 -37.99
N VAL A 5 30.12 21.28 -37.73
CA VAL A 5 29.61 22.57 -37.24
C VAL A 5 28.93 23.35 -38.38
N SER A 6 27.90 22.79 -39.03
CA SER A 6 27.15 23.48 -40.09
C SER A 6 25.65 23.60 -39.85
N GLN A 7 25.06 22.88 -38.88
CA GLN A 7 23.60 22.84 -38.71
C GLN A 7 22.99 23.95 -37.82
N ILE A 8 23.74 24.51 -36.85
CA ILE A 8 23.19 25.47 -35.85
C ILE A 8 22.59 26.73 -36.50
N LYS A 9 23.22 27.26 -37.55
CA LYS A 9 22.76 28.46 -38.24
C LYS A 9 21.38 28.26 -38.89
N ASN A 10 21.11 27.07 -39.43
CA ASN A 10 19.84 26.78 -40.09
C ASN A 10 18.74 26.59 -39.06
N ILE A 11 19.01 25.90 -37.95
CA ILE A 11 18.10 25.73 -36.81
C ILE A 11 17.61 27.09 -36.29
N ILE A 12 18.52 28.05 -36.05
CA ILE A 12 18.16 29.38 -35.53
C ILE A 12 17.34 30.17 -36.55
N ASN A 13 17.73 30.15 -37.83
CA ASN A 13 17.03 30.90 -38.86
C ASN A 13 15.64 30.33 -39.16
N ASP A 14 15.46 29.02 -39.10
CA ASP A 14 14.18 28.37 -39.35
C ASP A 14 13.25 28.48 -38.12
N SER A 15 13.79 28.39 -36.90
CA SER A 15 13.04 28.71 -35.68
C SER A 15 12.54 30.17 -35.65
N VAL A 16 13.34 31.13 -36.15
CA VAL A 16 12.92 32.54 -36.26
C VAL A 16 11.84 32.75 -37.33
N LYS A 17 11.85 32.01 -38.45
CA LYS A 17 10.79 32.09 -39.47
C LYS A 17 9.46 31.53 -38.96
N ASP A 18 9.51 30.41 -38.24
CA ASP A 18 8.36 29.80 -37.58
C ASP A 18 7.78 30.73 -36.50
N ALA A 19 8.63 31.33 -35.65
CA ALA A 19 8.20 32.26 -34.61
C ALA A 19 7.59 33.57 -35.17
N LEU A 20 8.05 34.03 -36.34
CA LEU A 20 7.51 35.20 -37.03
C LEU A 20 6.28 34.88 -37.90
N GLY A 21 5.78 33.64 -37.88
CA GLY A 21 4.58 33.21 -38.63
C GLY A 21 4.77 33.27 -40.16
N LYS A 22 6.01 33.19 -40.64
CA LYS A 22 6.33 33.30 -42.08
C LYS A 22 6.25 31.96 -42.82
N THR A 23 5.88 30.89 -42.12
CA THR A 23 5.75 29.51 -42.59
C THR A 23 4.39 28.96 -42.16
N ASN A 24 3.69 28.27 -43.07
CA ASN A 24 2.42 27.58 -42.76
C ASN A 24 2.72 26.24 -42.07
N GLY A 25 3.03 26.29 -40.77
CA GLY A 25 3.25 25.11 -39.93
C GLY A 25 4.57 25.14 -39.16
N VAL A 26 4.84 24.06 -38.43
CA VAL A 26 6.09 23.85 -37.69
C VAL A 26 7.08 23.14 -38.61
N THR A 27 8.23 23.74 -38.84
CA THR A 27 9.29 23.15 -39.66
C THR A 27 9.98 22.04 -38.86
N GLN A 28 10.22 20.86 -39.46
CA GLN A 28 10.98 19.80 -38.81
C GLN A 28 12.45 20.26 -38.66
N VAL A 29 12.88 20.47 -37.41
CA VAL A 29 14.25 20.88 -37.08
C VAL A 29 15.04 19.64 -36.63
N ASP A 30 16.12 19.32 -37.36
CA ASP A 30 17.11 18.35 -36.88
C ASP A 30 17.93 18.98 -35.76
N THR A 31 17.75 18.50 -34.53
CA THR A 31 18.44 19.00 -33.34
C THR A 31 19.62 18.12 -32.93
N THR A 32 19.99 17.11 -33.73
CA THR A 32 21.00 16.10 -33.36
C THR A 32 22.35 16.71 -32.96
N ASP A 33 22.75 17.81 -33.62
CA ASP A 33 24.00 18.52 -33.33
C ASP A 33 23.93 19.47 -32.11
N VAL A 34 22.72 19.82 -31.64
CA VAL A 34 22.48 20.79 -30.56
C VAL A 34 22.02 20.11 -29.27
N VAL A 35 21.19 19.07 -29.39
CA VAL A 35 20.55 18.35 -28.30
C VAL A 35 21.00 16.90 -28.35
N SER A 36 21.99 16.56 -27.52
CA SER A 36 22.40 15.18 -27.34
C SER A 36 21.42 14.48 -26.39
N MET A 37 20.76 13.41 -26.85
CA MET A 37 20.15 12.44 -25.96
C MET A 37 21.25 11.58 -25.33
N GLY A 38 21.11 11.21 -24.05
CA GLY A 38 22.11 10.41 -23.34
C GLY A 38 22.39 9.08 -24.04
N LYS A 39 23.67 8.72 -24.21
CA LYS A 39 24.11 7.44 -24.80
C LYS A 39 24.99 6.68 -23.81
N ALA A 40 25.01 5.35 -23.93
CA ALA A 40 25.94 4.54 -23.14
C ALA A 40 27.40 4.86 -23.54
N ILE A 41 28.35 4.76 -22.61
CA ILE A 41 29.78 5.06 -22.88
C ILE A 41 30.32 4.23 -24.05
N ALA A 42 29.86 2.97 -24.21
CA ALA A 42 30.25 2.09 -25.31
C ALA A 42 29.88 2.63 -26.71
N GLN A 43 28.97 3.61 -26.78
CA GLN A 43 28.52 4.25 -28.01
C GLN A 43 29.21 5.59 -28.28
N TYR A 44 30.07 6.06 -27.35
CA TYR A 44 30.86 7.28 -27.52
C TYR A 44 32.25 6.96 -28.05
N ASN A 45 32.76 7.85 -28.92
CA ASN A 45 34.15 7.79 -29.31
C ASN A 45 35.02 8.30 -28.17
N LEU A 46 35.77 7.39 -27.55
CA LEU A 46 36.66 7.70 -26.43
C LEU A 46 37.85 8.57 -26.85
N TYR A 47 38.16 8.65 -28.14
CA TYR A 47 39.25 9.45 -28.67
C TYR A 47 38.81 10.87 -29.07
N GLU A 48 39.70 11.82 -28.80
CA GLU A 48 39.64 13.21 -29.20
C GLU A 48 39.53 13.33 -30.73
N GLY A 49 38.68 14.24 -31.21
CA GLY A 49 38.24 14.26 -32.60
C GLY A 49 39.27 14.78 -33.61
N PHE A 50 40.25 15.57 -33.18
CA PHE A 50 41.20 16.27 -34.04
C PHE A 50 42.48 15.45 -34.27
N PHE A 51 43.17 15.03 -33.21
CA PHE A 51 44.41 14.26 -33.31
C PHE A 51 44.18 12.76 -33.22
N GLY A 52 43.07 12.30 -32.65
CA GLY A 52 42.80 10.87 -32.41
C GLY A 52 43.78 10.18 -31.46
N ALA A 53 44.73 10.92 -30.88
CA ALA A 53 45.82 10.41 -30.06
C ALA A 53 45.53 10.53 -28.55
N LEU A 54 44.55 11.35 -28.16
CA LEU A 54 44.18 11.62 -26.78
C LEU A 54 42.79 11.05 -26.49
N VAL A 55 42.54 10.66 -25.25
CA VAL A 55 41.19 10.26 -24.80
C VAL A 55 40.41 11.47 -24.28
N ASN A 56 39.13 11.56 -24.65
CA ASN A 56 38.21 12.53 -24.08
C ASN A 56 38.02 12.25 -22.60
N ARG A 57 38.09 13.29 -21.76
CA ARG A 57 37.93 13.18 -20.31
C ARG A 57 36.51 13.55 -19.88
N ILE A 58 35.99 12.82 -18.90
CA ILE A 58 34.74 13.18 -18.23
C ILE A 58 35.01 14.42 -17.37
N VAL A 59 34.27 15.50 -17.63
CA VAL A 59 34.43 16.79 -16.92
C VAL A 59 33.80 16.73 -15.53
N ARG A 60 32.66 16.06 -15.39
CA ARG A 60 31.92 15.95 -14.13
C ARG A 60 31.11 14.66 -14.11
N THR A 61 31.18 13.94 -13.00
CA THR A 61 30.28 12.83 -12.68
C THR A 61 29.17 13.35 -11.77
N VAL A 62 27.91 13.08 -12.12
CA VAL A 62 26.75 13.39 -11.28
C VAL A 62 26.13 12.07 -10.85
N ILE A 63 26.07 11.83 -9.54
CA ILE A 63 25.49 10.64 -8.95
C ILE A 63 24.07 11.00 -8.56
N PHE A 64 23.09 10.43 -9.27
CA PHE A 64 21.68 10.72 -9.05
C PHE A 64 21.05 9.58 -8.25
N VAL A 65 20.94 9.78 -6.96
CA VAL A 65 20.21 8.91 -6.03
C VAL A 65 19.38 9.81 -5.11
N ARG A 66 18.16 9.39 -4.80
CA ARG A 66 17.27 10.09 -3.87
C ARG A 66 16.82 9.10 -2.80
N THR A 67 16.66 9.56 -1.57
CA THR A 67 16.05 8.75 -0.53
C THR A 67 14.60 8.46 -0.90
N TYR A 68 14.22 7.19 -0.81
CA TYR A 68 12.84 6.76 -0.94
C TYR A 68 12.17 6.94 0.43
N GLU A 69 11.11 7.74 0.45
CA GLU A 69 10.18 7.83 1.58
C GLU A 69 8.98 6.96 1.20
N GLY A 70 8.84 5.81 1.86
CA GLY A 70 7.75 4.90 1.58
C GLY A 70 6.40 5.47 2.01
N SER A 71 5.32 5.03 1.37
CA SER A 71 3.98 5.36 1.83
C SER A 71 3.70 4.62 3.14
N ASN A 72 3.45 5.37 4.21
CA ASN A 72 3.13 4.77 5.50
C ASN A 72 1.67 4.35 5.51
N ARG A 73 1.40 3.07 5.31
CA ARG A 73 0.11 2.49 5.67
C ARG A 73 -0.05 2.42 7.19
N SER A 74 -1.22 2.81 7.68
CA SER A 74 -1.58 2.85 9.11
C SER A 74 -1.96 1.47 9.63
N VAL A 75 -0.96 0.61 9.81
CA VAL A 75 -1.09 -0.67 10.53
C VAL A 75 -0.59 -0.52 11.96
N LEU A 76 -1.10 -1.31 12.91
CA LEU A 76 -0.56 -1.31 14.26
C LEU A 76 0.91 -1.76 14.22
N ARG A 77 1.83 -0.91 14.70
CA ARG A 77 3.27 -1.22 14.77
C ARG A 77 3.68 -1.30 16.24
N ASP A 78 3.77 -2.51 16.76
CA ASP A 78 4.28 -2.79 18.10
C ASP A 78 5.31 -3.92 18.00
N GLU A 79 6.51 -3.56 17.54
CA GLU A 79 7.56 -4.50 17.20
C GLU A 79 8.32 -4.97 18.44
N HIS A 80 8.35 -6.27 18.66
CA HIS A 80 9.07 -6.90 19.78
C HIS A 80 10.29 -7.71 19.28
N GLU A 81 11.45 -7.45 19.86
CA GLU A 81 12.69 -8.20 19.57
C GLU A 81 12.74 -9.55 20.29
N TYR A 82 12.10 -9.65 21.47
CA TYR A 82 12.10 -10.85 22.30
C TYR A 82 10.71 -11.49 22.34
N GLY A 83 10.67 -12.82 22.20
CA GLY A 83 9.41 -13.59 22.19
C GLY A 83 9.06 -14.14 20.81
N ALA A 84 8.38 -15.29 20.79
CA ALA A 84 8.02 -16.02 19.57
C ALA A 84 6.54 -15.83 19.18
N PHE A 85 5.69 -15.48 20.13
CA PHE A 85 4.24 -15.46 19.95
C PHE A 85 3.62 -14.20 20.55
N VAL A 86 2.61 -13.65 19.88
CA VAL A 86 1.70 -12.65 20.43
C VAL A 86 0.34 -13.30 20.64
N GLN A 87 -0.21 -13.15 21.84
CA GLN A 87 -1.52 -13.69 22.21
C GLN A 87 -2.53 -12.54 22.36
N LYS A 88 -3.64 -12.61 21.63
CA LYS A 88 -4.78 -11.70 21.81
C LYS A 88 -5.95 -12.44 22.43
N VAL A 89 -6.59 -11.85 23.44
CA VAL A 89 -7.67 -12.49 24.21
C VAL A 89 -8.98 -11.75 23.97
N TYR A 90 -10.02 -12.52 23.67
CA TYR A 90 -11.37 -12.08 23.38
C TYR A 90 -12.33 -12.50 24.48
N TYR A 91 -13.33 -11.66 24.73
CA TYR A 91 -14.36 -11.86 25.75
C TYR A 91 -15.73 -11.75 25.11
N THR A 92 -16.65 -12.64 25.48
CA THR A 92 -18.06 -12.54 25.08
C THR A 92 -18.86 -11.82 26.15
N MET A 93 -19.83 -10.99 25.75
CA MET A 93 -20.71 -10.35 26.74
C MET A 93 -21.63 -11.39 27.40
N PRO A 94 -21.81 -11.34 28.72
CA PRO A 94 -22.75 -12.22 29.40
C PRO A 94 -24.19 -11.85 29.03
N ASN A 95 -25.07 -12.85 28.95
CA ASN A 95 -26.50 -12.61 28.74
C ASN A 95 -27.13 -12.02 30.01
N ALA A 96 -28.08 -11.11 29.83
CA ALA A 96 -28.92 -10.65 30.94
C ALA A 96 -29.82 -11.81 31.39
N VAL A 97 -29.87 -12.05 32.70
CA VAL A 97 -30.78 -13.01 33.33
C VAL A 97 -31.94 -12.22 33.92
N ASP A 98 -33.14 -12.78 33.83
CA ASP A 98 -34.34 -12.17 34.41
C ASP A 98 -34.18 -11.98 35.92
N ASN A 99 -34.69 -10.86 36.44
CA ASN A 99 -34.65 -10.58 37.86
C ASN A 99 -35.87 -11.24 38.54
N PRO A 100 -35.68 -12.29 39.37
CA PRO A 100 -36.78 -13.02 39.98
C PRO A 100 -37.50 -12.25 41.10
N THR A 101 -37.10 -11.00 41.40
CA THR A 101 -37.70 -10.18 42.47
C THR A 101 -39.22 -10.02 42.34
N TRP A 102 -39.74 -10.04 41.11
CA TRP A 102 -41.17 -9.84 40.83
C TRP A 102 -41.94 -11.14 40.53
N ASP A 103 -41.28 -12.30 40.57
CA ASP A 103 -41.86 -13.62 40.28
C ASP A 103 -42.46 -14.31 41.53
N ILE A 104 -42.69 -13.55 42.61
CA ILE A 104 -43.32 -14.06 43.83
C ILE A 104 -44.85 -14.06 43.63
N PRO A 105 -45.52 -15.23 43.61
CA PRO A 105 -46.96 -15.29 43.36
C PRO A 105 -47.76 -14.60 44.47
N ASP A 106 -48.78 -13.83 44.10
CA ASP A 106 -49.70 -13.16 45.02
C ASP A 106 -50.51 -14.19 45.83
N GLY A 107 -49.95 -14.57 46.98
CA GLY A 107 -50.67 -15.12 48.12
C GLY A 107 -51.21 -16.55 48.03
N ASN A 108 -51.06 -17.29 46.93
CA ASN A 108 -51.66 -18.63 46.80
C ASN A 108 -50.86 -19.66 45.96
N GLY A 109 -49.54 -19.77 46.17
CA GLY A 109 -48.74 -20.83 45.54
C GLY A 109 -47.45 -21.18 46.29
N ASP A 110 -46.94 -22.40 46.06
CA ASP A 110 -45.63 -22.85 46.53
C ASP A 110 -44.52 -22.01 45.87
N TYR A 111 -43.86 -21.13 46.63
CA TYR A 111 -42.72 -20.35 46.17
C TYR A 111 -41.44 -21.19 46.25
N LYS A 112 -40.83 -21.48 45.10
CA LYS A 112 -39.47 -22.04 45.04
C LYS A 112 -38.48 -20.89 45.08
N GLN A 113 -37.81 -20.71 46.23
CA GLN A 113 -36.75 -19.72 46.37
C GLN A 113 -35.63 -20.00 45.36
N ALA A 114 -35.29 -19.00 44.54
CA ALA A 114 -34.11 -19.05 43.69
C ALA A 114 -32.85 -19.10 44.59
N SER A 115 -31.94 -20.02 44.28
CA SER A 115 -30.69 -20.20 45.04
C SER A 115 -29.80 -18.95 44.89
N PRO A 116 -29.28 -18.38 45.99
CA PRO A 116 -28.39 -17.22 45.93
C PRO A 116 -26.98 -17.58 45.42
N TYR A 117 -26.70 -18.85 45.14
CA TYR A 117 -25.40 -19.35 44.68
C TYR A 117 -25.39 -19.77 43.20
N ASP A 118 -26.55 -19.74 42.53
CA ASP A 118 -26.68 -20.15 41.14
C ASP A 118 -26.30 -18.96 40.24
N VAL A 119 -24.98 -18.74 40.10
CA VAL A 119 -24.43 -17.74 39.19
C VAL A 119 -24.29 -18.37 37.80
N GLU A 120 -25.26 -18.12 36.92
CA GLU A 120 -25.26 -18.67 35.55
C GLU A 120 -24.45 -17.82 34.54
N GLY A 121 -24.13 -16.58 34.90
CA GLY A 121 -23.37 -15.66 34.06
C GLY A 121 -21.87 -15.95 34.06
N THR A 122 -21.40 -16.82 33.16
CA THR A 122 -19.96 -16.96 32.88
C THR A 122 -19.57 -16.19 31.62
N VAL A 123 -18.37 -15.60 31.62
CA VAL A 123 -17.79 -14.93 30.44
C VAL A 123 -16.97 -15.95 29.68
N SER A 124 -17.28 -16.18 28.41
CA SER A 124 -16.43 -17.01 27.55
C SER A 124 -15.18 -16.22 27.18
N ILE A 125 -14.02 -16.89 27.28
CA ILE A 125 -12.70 -16.33 26.97
C ILE A 125 -12.11 -17.16 25.83
N SER A 126 -11.68 -16.50 24.77
CA SER A 126 -10.96 -17.11 23.65
C SER A 126 -9.61 -16.43 23.46
N ALA A 127 -8.60 -17.15 22.98
CA ALA A 127 -7.28 -16.61 22.71
C ALA A 127 -6.81 -16.99 21.31
N LEU A 128 -6.33 -15.99 20.56
CA LEU A 128 -5.64 -16.16 19.29
C LEU A 128 -4.15 -15.97 19.50
N ILE A 129 -3.34 -16.78 18.82
CA ILE A 129 -1.87 -16.76 18.91
C ILE A 129 -1.30 -16.53 17.52
N TYR A 130 -0.40 -15.55 17.40
CA TYR A 130 0.30 -15.19 16.16
C TYR A 130 1.80 -15.43 16.32
N GLY A 131 2.44 -16.06 15.34
CA GLY A 131 3.88 -16.39 15.38
C GLY A 131 4.62 -16.35 14.04
N GLY A 132 3.96 -15.96 12.95
CA GLY A 132 4.59 -15.89 11.64
C GLY A 132 5.70 -14.84 11.59
N LYS A 133 6.92 -15.25 11.18
CA LYS A 133 8.06 -14.35 10.95
C LYS A 133 8.68 -14.66 9.59
N GLY A 134 8.86 -13.64 8.76
CA GLY A 134 9.66 -13.70 7.54
C GLY A 134 11.04 -13.09 7.77
N THR A 135 12.05 -13.59 7.07
CA THR A 135 13.40 -13.04 7.09
C THR A 135 13.90 -12.80 5.67
N TRP A 136 14.60 -11.69 5.44
CA TRP A 136 15.24 -11.40 4.16
C TRP A 136 16.55 -10.65 4.36
N SER A 137 17.43 -10.75 3.38
CA SER A 137 18.74 -10.08 3.38
C SER A 137 19.08 -9.60 1.98
N ILE A 138 19.67 -8.41 1.88
CA ILE A 138 20.22 -7.88 0.64
C ILE A 138 21.71 -7.69 0.89
N GLU A 139 22.51 -8.33 0.04
CA GLU A 139 23.97 -8.31 0.12
C GLU A 139 24.55 -7.65 -1.12
N ILE A 140 25.52 -6.77 -0.91
CA ILE A 140 26.27 -6.11 -1.98
C ILE A 140 27.75 -6.39 -1.82
N VAL A 141 28.42 -6.63 -2.95
CA VAL A 141 29.87 -6.83 -3.00
C VAL A 141 30.53 -5.61 -3.62
N ARG A 142 31.46 -4.99 -2.88
CA ARG A 142 32.22 -3.82 -3.33
C ARG A 142 33.71 -4.15 -3.47
N PRO A 143 34.30 -4.09 -4.67
CA PRO A 143 35.75 -4.20 -4.82
C PRO A 143 36.46 -2.93 -4.34
N VAL A 144 37.46 -3.07 -3.45
CA VAL A 144 38.14 -1.94 -2.81
C VAL A 144 39.23 -1.34 -3.70
N LYS A 145 39.94 -2.16 -4.48
CA LYS A 145 41.02 -1.67 -5.37
C LYS A 145 40.57 -1.37 -6.79
N GLN A 146 39.74 -2.23 -7.39
CA GLN A 146 39.35 -2.07 -8.79
C GLN A 146 38.56 -0.77 -9.01
N ILE A 147 37.75 -0.36 -8.03
CA ILE A 147 36.92 0.83 -8.16
C ILE A 147 37.73 2.14 -8.18
N LYS A 148 38.96 2.14 -7.62
CA LYS A 148 39.83 3.32 -7.59
C LYS A 148 40.26 3.78 -8.97
N THR A 149 40.26 2.90 -9.98
CA THR A 149 40.61 3.27 -11.36
C THR A 149 39.53 4.08 -12.05
N ALA A 150 38.30 4.08 -11.53
CA ALA A 150 37.16 4.79 -12.09
C ALA A 150 37.04 6.24 -11.57
N PHE A 151 37.80 6.62 -10.53
CA PHE A 151 37.68 7.91 -9.86
C PHE A 151 39.02 8.67 -9.84
N MET A 152 38.93 10.00 -9.96
CA MET A 152 40.11 10.88 -9.96
C MET A 152 40.46 11.40 -8.55
N ASP A 153 39.53 11.31 -7.61
CA ASP A 153 39.65 11.82 -6.25
C ASP A 153 38.82 10.97 -5.26
N GLU A 154 39.19 11.03 -3.97
CA GLU A 154 38.55 10.26 -2.90
C GLU A 154 37.12 10.72 -2.62
N SER A 155 36.82 12.02 -2.77
CA SER A 155 35.49 12.57 -2.51
C SER A 155 34.46 12.01 -3.48
N SER A 156 34.78 11.97 -4.77
CA SER A 156 33.91 11.40 -5.81
C SER A 156 33.67 9.91 -5.60
N MET A 157 34.68 9.18 -5.12
CA MET A 157 34.55 7.75 -4.80
C MET A 157 33.66 7.54 -3.57
N MET A 158 33.81 8.35 -2.51
CA MET A 158 32.96 8.26 -1.32
C MET A 158 31.50 8.58 -1.63
N SER A 159 31.22 9.62 -2.43
CA SER A 159 29.84 9.92 -2.87
C SER A 159 29.20 8.78 -3.68
N PHE A 160 30.00 8.01 -4.44
CA PHE A 160 29.51 6.83 -5.14
C PHE A 160 29.20 5.68 -4.18
N ILE A 161 30.04 5.47 -3.19
CA ILE A 161 29.82 4.47 -2.15
C ILE A 161 28.57 4.81 -1.33
N ASP A 162 28.39 6.07 -0.94
CA ASP A 162 27.19 6.55 -0.24
C ASP A 162 25.93 6.33 -1.09
N GLY A 163 26.03 6.54 -2.41
CA GLY A 163 24.91 6.27 -3.32
C GLY A 163 24.55 4.78 -3.42
N ILE A 164 25.53 3.88 -3.31
CA ILE A 164 25.28 2.44 -3.21
C ILE A 164 24.54 2.12 -1.91
N TYR A 165 25.01 2.62 -0.77
CA TYR A 165 24.36 2.37 0.52
C TYR A 165 22.93 2.92 0.54
N LEU A 166 22.71 4.13 0.01
CA LEU A 166 21.37 4.70 -0.10
C LEU A 166 20.45 3.89 -1.01
N THR A 167 20.99 3.29 -2.08
CA THR A 167 20.22 2.40 -2.95
C THR A 167 19.81 1.12 -2.23
N VAL A 168 20.70 0.55 -1.39
CA VAL A 168 20.36 -0.60 -0.54
C VAL A 168 19.29 -0.22 0.46
N GLU A 169 19.42 0.92 1.15
CA GLU A 169 18.42 1.41 2.10
C GLU A 169 17.05 1.63 1.43
N ASN A 170 17.03 2.20 0.23
CA ASN A 170 15.81 2.38 -0.55
C ASN A 170 15.16 1.04 -0.92
N ALA A 171 15.96 0.05 -1.31
CA ALA A 171 15.46 -1.29 -1.59
C ALA A 171 14.82 -1.92 -0.34
N PHE A 172 15.42 -1.75 0.85
CA PHE A 172 14.81 -2.19 2.10
C PHE A 172 13.48 -1.51 2.38
N LYS A 173 13.42 -0.18 2.28
CA LYS A 173 12.17 0.57 2.52
C LYS A 173 11.07 0.14 1.55
N PHE A 174 11.41 -0.09 0.29
CA PHE A 174 10.48 -0.56 -0.73
C PHE A 174 9.95 -1.98 -0.42
N GLU A 175 10.83 -2.90 -0.04
CA GLU A 175 10.42 -4.26 0.35
C GLU A 175 9.57 -4.25 1.64
N GLU A 176 9.89 -3.40 2.61
CA GLU A 176 9.08 -3.23 3.82
C GLU A 176 7.67 -2.72 3.50
N GLU A 177 7.55 -1.71 2.65
CA GLU A 177 6.26 -1.19 2.18
C GLU A 177 5.46 -2.28 1.47
N ARG A 178 6.11 -3.06 0.60
CA ARG A 178 5.45 -4.17 -0.12
C ARG A 178 4.94 -5.24 0.83
N LEU A 179 5.70 -5.56 1.89
CA LEU A 179 5.27 -6.54 2.89
C LEU A 179 4.07 -6.05 3.70
N VAL A 180 4.03 -4.77 4.08
CA VAL A 180 2.86 -4.17 4.74
C VAL A 180 1.64 -4.23 3.81
N ALA A 181 1.79 -3.83 2.55
CA ALA A 181 0.72 -3.90 1.56
C ALA A 181 0.23 -5.34 1.34
N GLN A 182 1.14 -6.32 1.33
CA GLN A 182 0.78 -7.73 1.21
C GLN A 182 -0.01 -8.22 2.44
N ALA A 183 0.36 -7.82 3.66
CA ALA A 183 -0.39 -8.17 4.87
C ALA A 183 -1.82 -7.61 4.82
N VAL A 184 -1.99 -6.37 4.36
CA VAL A 184 -3.32 -5.77 4.15
C VAL A 184 -4.10 -6.51 3.05
N ASN A 185 -3.46 -6.87 1.94
CA ASN A 185 -4.09 -7.65 0.89
C ASN A 185 -4.54 -9.03 1.38
N THR A 186 -3.76 -9.69 2.23
CA THR A 186 -4.15 -10.94 2.89
C THR A 186 -5.34 -10.74 3.83
N ALA A 187 -5.42 -9.61 4.54
CA ALA A 187 -6.59 -9.28 5.36
C ALA A 187 -7.86 -9.09 4.50
N MET A 188 -7.76 -8.37 3.38
CA MET A 188 -8.86 -8.23 2.42
C MET A 188 -9.29 -9.59 1.85
N ALA A 189 -8.33 -10.44 1.46
CA ALA A 189 -8.61 -11.78 0.96
C ALA A 189 -9.36 -12.64 1.99
N SER A 190 -8.95 -12.57 3.27
CA SER A 190 -9.64 -13.29 4.35
C SER A 190 -11.09 -12.84 4.56
N VAL A 191 -11.36 -11.54 4.43
CA VAL A 191 -12.72 -10.99 4.47
C VAL A 191 -13.54 -11.44 3.25
N LEU A 192 -12.95 -11.54 2.07
CA LEU A 192 -13.66 -11.97 0.86
C LEU A 192 -14.02 -13.46 0.88
N ASP A 193 -13.11 -14.32 1.36
CA ASP A 193 -13.34 -15.77 1.47
C ASP A 193 -14.39 -16.09 2.55
N GLY A 194 -14.15 -15.65 3.79
CA GLY A 194 -14.93 -16.07 4.96
C GLY A 194 -15.90 -15.03 5.52
N GLY A 195 -15.87 -13.78 5.04
CA GLY A 195 -16.64 -12.68 5.63
C GLY A 195 -18.14 -12.73 5.31
N SER A 196 -18.92 -12.10 6.19
CA SER A 196 -20.37 -11.94 6.02
C SER A 196 -20.71 -10.99 4.86
N SER A 197 -21.95 -11.02 4.35
CA SER A 197 -22.39 -10.08 3.30
C SER A 197 -22.27 -8.61 3.70
N ALA A 198 -22.25 -8.31 5.00
CA ALA A 198 -22.02 -6.96 5.50
C ALA A 198 -20.53 -6.56 5.45
N GLN A 199 -19.61 -7.53 5.39
CA GLN A 199 -18.17 -7.31 5.27
C GLN A 199 -17.68 -7.31 3.82
N LYS A 200 -18.34 -8.02 2.90
CA LYS A 200 -18.04 -8.00 1.46
C LYS A 200 -19.16 -7.31 0.68
N ARG A 201 -19.01 -5.99 0.49
CA ARG A 201 -20.05 -5.14 -0.10
C ARG A 201 -19.77 -4.90 -1.58
N ASN A 202 -20.59 -5.49 -2.45
CA ASN A 202 -20.58 -5.18 -3.89
C ASN A 202 -21.47 -3.97 -4.16
N LEU A 203 -20.88 -2.77 -4.17
CA LEU A 203 -21.65 -1.53 -4.28
C LEU A 203 -22.31 -1.37 -5.66
N LEU A 204 -21.72 -1.95 -6.72
CA LEU A 204 -22.27 -1.89 -8.07
C LEU A 204 -23.56 -2.70 -8.19
N ASP A 205 -23.54 -3.94 -7.69
CA ASP A 205 -24.70 -4.82 -7.70
C ASP A 205 -25.83 -4.30 -6.78
N GLU A 206 -25.48 -3.78 -5.61
CA GLU A 206 -26.44 -3.14 -4.69
C GLU A 206 -27.11 -1.91 -5.34
N TYR A 207 -26.34 -1.05 -6.01
CA TYR A 207 -26.87 0.11 -6.71
C TYR A 207 -27.77 -0.28 -7.89
N ASN A 208 -27.32 -1.22 -8.72
CA ASN A 208 -28.08 -1.70 -9.87
C ASN A 208 -29.41 -2.34 -9.43
N THR A 209 -29.40 -3.11 -8.34
CA THR A 209 -30.60 -3.70 -7.75
C THR A 209 -31.55 -2.63 -7.21
N LEU A 210 -31.04 -1.65 -6.47
CA LEU A 210 -31.85 -0.61 -5.82
C LEU A 210 -32.52 0.32 -6.82
N TYR A 211 -31.80 0.72 -7.88
CA TYR A 211 -32.28 1.70 -8.87
C TYR A 211 -32.74 1.05 -10.18
N SER A 212 -32.74 -0.28 -10.27
CA SER A 212 -33.06 -1.03 -11.50
C SER A 212 -32.24 -0.54 -12.71
N GLN A 213 -30.94 -0.31 -12.49
CA GLN A 213 -29.98 0.10 -13.52
C GLN A 213 -29.07 -1.08 -13.91
N SER A 214 -28.31 -0.91 -14.99
CA SER A 214 -27.31 -1.90 -15.43
C SER A 214 -26.02 -1.18 -15.77
N LEU A 215 -25.46 -0.49 -14.78
CA LEU A 215 -24.15 0.14 -14.90
C LEU A 215 -23.06 -0.93 -14.95
N THR A 216 -22.08 -0.70 -15.81
CA THR A 216 -20.81 -1.45 -15.86
C THR A 216 -19.80 -0.80 -14.93
N VAL A 217 -18.71 -1.52 -14.62
CA VAL A 217 -17.59 -0.99 -13.82
C VAL A 217 -17.06 0.34 -14.38
N ASP A 218 -16.80 0.41 -15.69
CA ASP A 218 -16.30 1.63 -16.36
C ASP A 218 -17.25 2.82 -16.25
N THR A 219 -18.57 2.56 -16.38
CA THR A 219 -19.58 3.62 -16.32
C THR A 219 -19.89 4.05 -14.89
N ALA A 220 -19.70 3.16 -13.92
CA ALA A 220 -19.88 3.44 -12.50
C ALA A 220 -18.88 4.48 -12.00
N LEU A 221 -17.61 4.39 -12.39
CA LEU A 221 -16.55 5.32 -11.95
C LEU A 221 -16.72 6.75 -12.49
N VAL A 222 -17.51 6.95 -13.54
CA VAL A 222 -17.78 8.27 -14.13
C VAL A 222 -19.18 8.80 -13.73
N SER A 223 -20.05 7.94 -13.21
CA SER A 223 -21.41 8.31 -12.82
C SER A 223 -21.44 9.00 -11.46
N ALA A 224 -21.80 10.28 -11.44
CA ALA A 224 -21.93 11.05 -10.21
C ALA A 224 -22.95 10.44 -9.21
N ASP A 225 -24.02 9.81 -9.71
CA ASP A 225 -25.04 9.20 -8.85
C ASP A 225 -24.52 7.93 -8.17
N PHE A 226 -23.73 7.13 -8.90
CA PHE A 226 -23.06 5.96 -8.33
C PHE A 226 -22.03 6.37 -7.28
N LEU A 227 -21.17 7.35 -7.60
CA LEU A 227 -20.15 7.84 -6.67
C LEU A 227 -20.78 8.36 -5.37
N LYS A 228 -21.89 9.12 -5.45
CA LYS A 228 -22.64 9.57 -4.26
C LYS A 228 -23.18 8.42 -3.43
N TYR A 229 -23.73 7.39 -4.08
CA TYR A 229 -24.23 6.21 -3.41
C TYR A 229 -23.10 5.45 -2.71
N ALA A 230 -21.99 5.19 -3.41
CA ALA A 230 -20.85 4.49 -2.88
C ALA A 230 -20.25 5.21 -1.66
N SER A 231 -20.05 6.54 -1.75
CA SER A 231 -19.56 7.34 -0.62
C SER A 231 -20.51 7.31 0.57
N LYS A 232 -21.84 7.42 0.33
CA LYS A 232 -22.84 7.32 1.40
C LYS A 232 -22.78 5.96 2.12
N GLU A 233 -22.63 4.87 1.37
CA GLU A 233 -22.58 3.52 1.92
C GLU A 233 -21.30 3.27 2.72
N ILE A 234 -20.17 3.81 2.28
CA ILE A 234 -18.91 3.78 3.02
C ILE A 234 -19.06 4.55 4.34
N ASN A 235 -19.58 5.79 4.31
CA ASN A 235 -19.80 6.60 5.51
C ASN A 235 -20.78 5.93 6.50
N ARG A 236 -21.87 5.35 6.00
CA ARG A 236 -22.83 4.61 6.82
C ARG A 236 -22.18 3.41 7.51
N THR A 237 -21.31 2.70 6.80
CA THR A 237 -20.61 1.54 7.35
C THR A 237 -19.61 1.97 8.43
N ILE A 238 -18.90 3.08 8.23
CA ILE A 238 -18.01 3.69 9.24
C ILE A 238 -18.77 4.05 10.51
N GLU A 239 -19.96 4.66 10.40
CA GLU A 239 -20.78 4.97 11.57
C GLU A 239 -21.28 3.72 12.29
N ASN A 240 -21.66 2.69 11.53
CA ASN A 240 -22.14 1.43 12.09
C ASN A 240 -21.01 0.64 12.78
N MET A 241 -19.79 0.63 12.24
CA MET A 241 -18.62 0.02 12.88
C MET A 241 -18.23 0.72 14.19
N GLY A 242 -18.58 2.01 14.33
CA GLY A 242 -18.47 2.75 15.58
C GLY A 242 -19.43 2.31 16.68
N LYS A 243 -20.39 1.44 16.36
CA LYS A 243 -21.33 0.85 17.31
C LYS A 243 -21.00 -0.63 17.52
N MET A 244 -21.28 -1.08 18.74
CA MET A 244 -21.01 -2.46 19.12
C MET A 244 -21.89 -3.42 18.34
N SER A 245 -21.27 -4.33 17.61
CA SER A 245 -21.96 -5.33 16.80
C SER A 245 -21.09 -6.57 16.60
N THR A 246 -21.71 -7.64 16.12
CA THR A 246 -21.03 -8.88 15.70
C THR A 246 -20.91 -9.01 14.19
N ILE A 247 -21.45 -8.03 13.44
CA ILE A 247 -21.73 -8.15 12.00
C ILE A 247 -20.45 -7.98 11.16
N TYR A 248 -19.52 -7.16 11.65
CA TYR A 248 -18.33 -6.73 10.91
C TYR A 248 -17.06 -7.52 11.24
N ASN A 249 -17.18 -8.63 11.98
CA ASN A 249 -16.09 -9.54 12.30
C ASN A 249 -16.49 -10.98 12.00
N ASN A 250 -15.51 -11.82 11.65
CA ASN A 250 -15.78 -13.23 11.32
C ASN A 250 -15.95 -14.09 12.59
N GLY A 251 -15.36 -13.67 13.70
CA GLY A 251 -15.41 -14.40 14.98
C GLY A 251 -16.75 -14.34 15.74
N GLY A 252 -17.69 -13.48 15.31
CA GLY A 252 -18.98 -13.28 15.98
C GLY A 252 -18.89 -12.60 17.36
N TYR A 253 -17.79 -11.91 17.65
CA TYR A 253 -17.59 -11.21 18.92
C TYR A 253 -18.26 -9.84 18.93
N ASN A 254 -18.71 -9.39 20.10
CA ASN A 254 -19.25 -8.04 20.27
C ASN A 254 -18.11 -7.02 20.26
N THR A 255 -17.84 -6.42 19.12
CA THR A 255 -16.74 -5.46 18.92
C THR A 255 -17.26 -4.13 18.39
N PHE A 256 -16.50 -3.06 18.65
CA PHE A 256 -16.73 -1.73 18.09
C PHE A 256 -15.37 -1.13 17.75
N THR A 257 -15.31 -0.32 16.69
CA THR A 257 -14.09 0.39 16.30
C THR A 257 -14.32 1.88 16.51
N SER A 258 -13.60 2.49 17.45
CA SER A 258 -13.66 3.93 17.65
C SER A 258 -13.04 4.67 16.46
N LYS A 259 -13.49 5.90 16.18
CA LYS A 259 -13.05 6.65 14.99
C LYS A 259 -11.52 6.79 14.94
N ASP A 260 -10.85 7.05 16.07
CA ASP A 260 -9.39 7.17 16.16
C ASP A 260 -8.61 5.90 15.81
N LYS A 261 -9.23 4.73 15.96
CA LYS A 261 -8.65 3.41 15.63
C LYS A 261 -9.11 2.86 14.28
N MET A 262 -9.97 3.60 13.56
CA MET A 262 -10.44 3.19 12.25
C MET A 262 -9.48 3.69 11.17
N VAL A 263 -9.21 2.83 10.20
CA VAL A 263 -8.37 3.13 9.04
C VAL A 263 -9.23 2.95 7.79
N VAL A 264 -9.21 3.96 6.91
CA VAL A 264 -9.97 3.99 5.67
C VAL A 264 -9.00 4.11 4.51
N GLU A 265 -8.75 3.01 3.81
CA GLU A 265 -7.93 2.99 2.61
C GLU A 265 -8.85 3.01 1.38
N LEU A 266 -8.71 4.01 0.50
CA LEU A 266 -9.41 4.05 -0.79
C LEU A 266 -8.44 3.99 -1.97
N LEU A 267 -8.88 3.35 -3.05
CA LEU A 267 -8.13 3.36 -4.30
C LEU A 267 -8.05 4.78 -4.87
N SER A 268 -6.86 5.20 -5.28
CA SER A 268 -6.59 6.58 -5.72
C SER A 268 -7.44 7.00 -6.91
N GLU A 269 -7.72 6.07 -7.82
CA GLU A 269 -8.58 6.31 -8.98
C GLU A 269 -10.03 6.60 -8.56
N PHE A 270 -10.58 5.83 -7.61
CA PHE A 270 -11.91 6.06 -7.05
C PHE A 270 -11.99 7.35 -6.22
N ALA A 271 -10.98 7.62 -5.39
CA ALA A 271 -10.91 8.84 -4.60
C ALA A 271 -10.83 10.10 -5.50
N THR A 272 -10.04 10.05 -6.56
CA THR A 272 -9.91 11.15 -7.52
C THR A 272 -11.19 11.32 -8.36
N ALA A 273 -11.83 10.23 -8.79
CA ALA A 273 -13.11 10.29 -9.47
C ALA A 273 -14.19 10.93 -8.59
N THR A 274 -14.22 10.58 -7.30
CA THR A 274 -15.11 11.21 -6.32
C THR A 274 -14.78 12.70 -6.16
N ASP A 275 -13.51 13.09 -6.03
CA ASP A 275 -13.14 14.52 -5.96
C ASP A 275 -13.57 15.30 -7.22
N MET A 276 -13.34 14.74 -8.41
CA MET A 276 -13.55 15.44 -9.69
C MET A 276 -15.03 15.51 -10.11
N TYR A 277 -15.78 14.41 -9.98
CA TYR A 277 -17.14 14.32 -10.47
C TYR A 277 -18.19 14.71 -9.42
N LEU A 278 -17.84 14.69 -8.14
CA LEU A 278 -18.78 14.99 -7.06
C LEU A 278 -18.85 16.49 -6.70
N GLN A 279 -17.95 17.34 -7.22
CA GLN A 279 -17.87 18.82 -7.14
C GLN A 279 -18.74 19.48 -6.05
N SER A 280 -18.58 19.06 -4.81
CA SER A 280 -19.32 19.58 -3.67
C SER A 280 -18.33 19.76 -2.54
N ASP A 281 -18.06 21.04 -2.20
CA ASP A 281 -17.15 21.44 -1.12
C ASP A 281 -17.43 20.70 0.19
N THR A 282 -18.66 20.23 0.42
CA THR A 282 -19.05 19.46 1.62
C THR A 282 -18.52 18.03 1.65
N PHE A 283 -18.33 17.36 0.51
CA PHE A 283 -17.88 15.94 0.50
C PHE A 283 -16.36 15.79 0.50
N HIS A 284 -15.62 16.71 -0.14
CA HIS A 284 -14.17 16.78 0.01
C HIS A 284 -13.78 17.01 1.49
N ASP A 285 -14.56 17.86 2.16
CA ASP A 285 -14.46 18.09 3.60
C ASP A 285 -14.80 16.84 4.44
N GLU A 286 -15.74 15.99 4.00
CA GLU A 286 -16.06 14.75 4.72
C GLU A 286 -15.01 13.64 4.51
N LEU A 287 -14.49 13.47 3.28
CA LEU A 287 -13.41 12.52 2.98
C LEU A 287 -12.10 12.90 3.69
N THR A 288 -11.79 14.18 3.78
CA THR A 288 -10.63 14.69 4.54
C THR A 288 -10.85 14.68 6.06
N LYS A 289 -12.09 14.53 6.52
CA LYS A 289 -12.46 14.30 7.93
C LYS A 289 -12.58 12.81 8.28
N LEU A 290 -12.44 11.91 7.32
CA LEU A 290 -12.42 10.48 7.61
C LEU A 290 -11.18 10.14 8.44
N PRO A 291 -11.34 9.36 9.51
CA PRO A 291 -10.22 9.01 10.36
C PRO A 291 -9.19 8.17 9.60
N ASN A 292 -7.91 8.51 9.74
CA ASN A 292 -6.77 7.84 9.10
C ASN A 292 -7.02 7.48 7.63
N PHE A 293 -7.48 8.47 6.86
CA PHE A 293 -7.75 8.31 5.44
C PHE A 293 -6.47 8.18 4.63
N GLU A 294 -6.36 7.12 3.84
CA GLU A 294 -5.21 6.81 3.00
C GLU A 294 -5.63 6.57 1.55
N ARG A 295 -4.85 7.15 0.62
CA ARG A 295 -5.00 6.90 -0.82
C ARG A 295 -3.96 5.89 -1.26
N VAL A 296 -4.43 4.78 -1.78
CA VAL A 296 -3.58 3.69 -2.26
C VAL A 296 -3.59 3.71 -3.79
N PRO A 297 -2.45 3.77 -4.50
CA PRO A 297 -2.43 3.80 -5.97
C PRO A 297 -2.85 2.46 -6.58
N PHE A 298 -2.51 1.35 -5.93
CA PHE A 298 -2.86 -0.02 -6.31
C PHE A 298 -2.80 -0.95 -5.09
N TRP A 299 -3.59 -2.02 -5.09
CA TRP A 299 -3.58 -2.98 -3.98
C TRP A 299 -2.37 -3.92 -4.05
N GLN A 300 -2.21 -4.65 -5.14
CA GLN A 300 -1.11 -5.61 -5.32
C GLN A 300 -0.13 -5.21 -6.42
N SER A 301 -0.62 -4.67 -7.53
CA SER A 301 0.21 -4.31 -8.68
C SER A 301 -0.39 -3.14 -9.45
N SER A 302 0.46 -2.28 -10.02
CA SER A 302 0.06 -1.21 -10.93
C SER A 302 -0.11 -1.69 -12.39
N GLY A 303 0.25 -2.94 -12.69
CA GLY A 303 0.46 -3.37 -14.06
C GLY A 303 1.51 -2.51 -14.78
N GLN A 304 1.43 -2.44 -16.11
CA GLN A 304 2.33 -1.61 -16.94
C GLN A 304 1.77 -0.21 -17.21
N THR A 305 0.45 -0.03 -17.09
CA THR A 305 -0.26 1.19 -17.52
C THR A 305 -1.06 1.86 -16.41
N PHE A 306 -1.06 1.33 -15.18
CA PHE A 306 -1.93 1.81 -14.08
C PHE A 306 -3.41 1.79 -14.48
N ALA A 307 -3.84 0.74 -15.20
CA ALA A 307 -5.25 0.56 -15.54
C ALA A 307 -6.04 0.14 -14.30
N PHE A 308 -7.31 0.55 -14.21
CA PHE A 308 -8.20 0.21 -13.10
C PHE A 308 -8.23 -1.30 -12.81
N ASP A 309 -8.33 -2.12 -13.85
CA ASP A 309 -8.38 -3.58 -13.74
C ASP A 309 -7.14 -4.18 -13.08
N ASP A 310 -5.97 -3.59 -13.31
CA ASP A 310 -4.71 -4.04 -12.70
C ASP A 310 -4.58 -3.51 -11.27
N CYS A 311 -4.89 -2.23 -11.06
CA CYS A 311 -4.73 -1.54 -9.77
C CYS A 311 -5.74 -2.00 -8.70
N SER A 312 -6.94 -2.39 -9.12
CA SER A 312 -8.06 -2.77 -8.25
C SER A 312 -8.12 -4.26 -7.91
N LYS A 313 -7.14 -5.05 -8.36
CA LYS A 313 -7.12 -6.51 -8.23
C LYS A 313 -6.21 -6.99 -7.10
N ILE A 314 -6.67 -8.05 -6.43
CA ILE A 314 -5.85 -8.91 -5.58
C ILE A 314 -5.96 -10.37 -6.03
N ASP A 315 -4.87 -11.09 -5.87
CA ASP A 315 -4.71 -12.52 -6.08
C ASP A 315 -3.78 -13.04 -4.96
N ILE A 316 -4.39 -13.67 -3.95
CA ILE A 316 -3.71 -14.12 -2.72
C ILE A 316 -4.03 -15.58 -2.47
N ASP A 317 -2.98 -16.36 -2.28
CA ASP A 317 -3.00 -17.74 -1.77
C ASP A 317 -2.38 -17.77 -0.38
N HIS A 318 -3.04 -18.43 0.57
CA HIS A 318 -2.60 -18.56 1.95
C HIS A 318 -3.21 -19.81 2.58
N ASP A 319 -2.44 -20.58 3.35
CA ASP A 319 -2.85 -21.88 3.91
C ASP A 319 -4.10 -21.82 4.81
N ASP A 320 -4.35 -20.67 5.43
CA ASP A 320 -5.52 -20.41 6.28
C ASP A 320 -6.77 -19.97 5.49
N LEU A 321 -6.68 -19.77 4.17
CA LEU A 321 -7.82 -19.50 3.28
C LEU A 321 -8.37 -20.79 2.71
N THR A 322 -9.67 -20.83 2.43
CA THR A 322 -10.33 -22.03 1.88
C THR A 322 -9.87 -22.31 0.45
N ASN A 323 -9.67 -21.26 -0.35
CA ASN A 323 -9.12 -21.30 -1.70
C ASN A 323 -8.33 -20.00 -1.97
N ALA A 324 -7.52 -19.99 -3.03
CA ALA A 324 -6.94 -18.76 -3.57
C ALA A 324 -8.06 -17.75 -3.91
N VAL A 325 -7.90 -16.52 -3.43
CA VAL A 325 -8.88 -15.45 -3.61
C VAL A 325 -8.42 -14.51 -4.70
N GLU A 326 -9.12 -14.53 -5.82
CA GLU A 326 -8.96 -13.61 -6.93
C GLU A 326 -10.17 -12.66 -7.00
N GLN A 327 -9.96 -11.38 -6.69
CA GLN A 327 -11.02 -10.38 -6.72
C GLN A 327 -10.52 -9.08 -7.36
N GLY A 328 -11.21 -8.63 -8.40
CA GLY A 328 -11.02 -7.33 -9.05
C GLY A 328 -12.02 -6.27 -8.58
N GLY A 329 -11.77 -5.01 -8.93
CA GLY A 329 -12.69 -3.91 -8.65
C GLY A 329 -12.75 -3.49 -7.19
N ILE A 330 -11.73 -3.79 -6.38
CA ILE A 330 -11.69 -3.32 -4.99
C ILE A 330 -11.45 -1.81 -4.99
N ILE A 331 -12.38 -1.08 -4.39
CA ILE A 331 -12.36 0.39 -4.35
C ILE A 331 -12.00 0.94 -2.97
N GLY A 332 -12.17 0.14 -1.91
CA GLY A 332 -11.82 0.56 -0.56
C GLY A 332 -11.81 -0.56 0.46
N PHE A 333 -11.02 -0.35 1.49
CA PHE A 333 -10.91 -1.23 2.66
C PHE A 333 -11.03 -0.38 3.93
N VAL A 334 -11.96 -0.76 4.80
CA VAL A 334 -12.17 -0.11 6.09
C VAL A 334 -11.94 -1.14 7.17
N HIS A 335 -10.97 -0.88 8.04
CA HIS A 335 -10.61 -1.82 9.09
C HIS A 335 -10.23 -1.11 10.39
N ASP A 336 -10.24 -1.88 11.48
CA ASP A 336 -9.62 -1.48 12.73
C ASP A 336 -8.08 -1.54 12.58
N ILE A 337 -7.36 -0.58 13.15
CA ILE A 337 -5.89 -0.54 13.14
C ILE A 337 -5.26 -1.84 13.68
N GLU A 338 -5.95 -2.54 14.59
CA GLU A 338 -5.50 -3.81 15.17
C GLU A 338 -5.83 -5.04 14.29
N ASN A 339 -6.58 -4.87 13.19
CA ASN A 339 -6.87 -5.94 12.24
C ASN A 339 -5.60 -6.41 11.51
N VAL A 340 -4.70 -5.48 11.21
CA VAL A 340 -3.38 -5.76 10.64
C VAL A 340 -2.33 -5.19 11.55
N ALA A 341 -1.49 -6.05 12.11
CA ALA A 341 -0.47 -5.64 13.07
C ALA A 341 0.91 -6.20 12.71
N CYS A 342 1.93 -5.34 12.80
CA CYS A 342 3.33 -5.71 12.79
C CYS A 342 3.79 -5.91 14.23
N TYR A 343 4.06 -7.16 14.60
CA TYR A 343 4.45 -7.52 15.97
C TYR A 343 5.91 -7.90 16.13
N PHE A 344 6.60 -8.18 15.01
CA PHE A 344 7.99 -8.57 15.02
C PHE A 344 8.74 -7.70 14.03
N GLY A 345 9.83 -7.09 14.49
CA GLY A 345 10.68 -6.23 13.67
C GLY A 345 12.10 -6.18 14.22
N ASN A 346 13.09 -6.49 13.39
CA ASN A 346 14.49 -6.29 13.72
C ASN A 346 15.32 -6.12 12.44
N ARG A 347 15.97 -4.96 12.28
CA ARG A 347 16.91 -4.68 11.17
C ARG A 347 18.33 -4.67 11.70
N ARG A 348 19.21 -5.41 11.03
CA ARG A 348 20.63 -5.52 11.40
C ARG A 348 21.51 -5.32 10.17
N SER A 349 22.50 -4.44 10.29
CA SER A 349 23.54 -4.26 9.28
C SER A 349 24.80 -5.02 9.67
N TRP A 350 25.53 -5.55 8.69
CA TRP A 350 26.82 -6.21 8.92
C TRP A 350 27.77 -5.97 7.75
N GLU A 351 29.07 -5.99 8.04
CA GLU A 351 30.11 -5.83 7.03
C GLU A 351 31.23 -6.85 7.27
N ILE A 352 31.74 -7.42 6.19
CA ILE A 352 32.93 -8.28 6.23
C ILE A 352 33.89 -7.91 5.11
N PHE A 353 35.18 -7.90 5.43
CA PHE A 353 36.24 -7.74 4.43
C PHE A 353 36.79 -9.11 4.03
N ASN A 354 36.82 -9.37 2.72
CA ASN A 354 37.50 -10.54 2.16
C ASN A 354 38.93 -10.15 1.73
N PRO A 355 39.96 -10.54 2.49
CA PRO A 355 41.34 -10.15 2.19
C PRO A 355 41.91 -10.84 0.95
N ARG A 356 41.32 -11.96 0.51
CA ARG A 356 41.82 -12.72 -0.66
C ARG A 356 41.46 -12.05 -1.97
N SER A 357 40.27 -11.46 -2.06
CA SER A 357 39.77 -10.78 -3.26
C SER A 357 39.76 -9.26 -3.13
N GLU A 358 40.15 -8.71 -1.98
CA GLU A 358 40.11 -7.28 -1.66
C GLU A 358 38.72 -6.66 -1.92
N VAL A 359 37.69 -7.39 -1.53
CA VAL A 359 36.28 -6.96 -1.62
C VAL A 359 35.71 -6.77 -0.21
N MET A 360 34.81 -5.83 -0.08
CA MET A 360 33.99 -5.62 1.10
C MET A 360 32.57 -6.11 0.78
N VAL A 361 32.03 -6.99 1.60
CA VAL A 361 30.64 -7.42 1.52
C VAL A 361 29.89 -6.69 2.61
N HIS A 362 28.88 -5.92 2.21
CA HIS A 362 27.95 -5.29 3.11
C HIS A 362 26.61 -5.99 2.94
N GLY A 363 26.02 -6.39 4.05
CA GLY A 363 24.71 -7.01 4.07
C GLY A 363 23.83 -6.32 5.09
N GLU A 364 22.60 -6.10 4.70
CA GLU A 364 21.53 -5.79 5.62
C GLU A 364 20.59 -6.98 5.70
N LYS A 365 20.06 -7.24 6.90
CA LYS A 365 19.09 -8.29 7.14
C LYS A 365 17.95 -7.74 7.99
N ALA A 366 16.74 -8.16 7.67
CA ALA A 366 15.55 -7.78 8.40
C ALA A 366 14.71 -9.01 8.73
N GLU A 367 14.12 -9.00 9.91
CA GLU A 367 13.11 -9.94 10.37
C GLU A 367 11.83 -9.14 10.56
N LYS A 368 10.74 -9.50 9.87
CA LYS A 368 9.41 -8.91 10.13
C LYS A 368 8.33 -9.98 10.20
N GLY A 369 7.34 -9.75 11.05
CA GLY A 369 6.19 -10.63 11.20
C GLY A 369 4.91 -9.83 11.31
N TYR A 370 3.94 -10.18 10.48
CA TYR A 370 2.61 -9.58 10.43
C TYR A 370 1.56 -10.57 10.94
N ALA A 371 0.53 -10.04 11.56
CA ALA A 371 -0.64 -10.78 12.01
C ALA A 371 -1.89 -10.13 11.42
N VAL A 372 -2.78 -10.99 10.90
CA VAL A 372 -4.12 -10.61 10.47
C VAL A 372 -5.12 -11.16 11.48
N ASP A 373 -5.98 -10.30 11.98
CA ASP A 373 -6.94 -10.62 13.02
C ASP A 373 -8.38 -10.56 12.51
N ASN A 374 -8.92 -11.72 12.16
CA ASN A 374 -10.27 -11.89 11.62
C ASN A 374 -11.40 -11.59 12.63
N ASN A 375 -11.06 -11.42 13.93
CA ASN A 375 -12.01 -11.03 14.96
C ASN A 375 -12.11 -9.50 15.12
N ALA A 376 -11.14 -8.74 14.60
CA ALA A 376 -11.25 -7.30 14.50
C ALA A 376 -12.18 -6.91 13.35
N ASN A 377 -12.84 -5.74 13.45
CA ASN A 377 -13.78 -5.32 12.43
C ASN A 377 -13.07 -4.95 11.12
N ALA A 378 -13.56 -5.49 10.02
CA ALA A 378 -13.05 -5.19 8.68
C ALA A 378 -14.14 -5.36 7.62
N VAL A 379 -14.13 -4.46 6.64
CA VAL A 379 -15.07 -4.41 5.50
C VAL A 379 -14.32 -4.08 4.22
N VAL A 380 -14.56 -4.88 3.18
CA VAL A 380 -14.06 -4.69 1.82
C VAL A 380 -15.19 -4.19 0.94
N PHE A 381 -14.94 -3.09 0.23
CA PHE A 381 -15.83 -2.53 -0.77
C PHE A 381 -15.27 -2.81 -2.16
N TYR A 382 -16.08 -3.43 -3.00
CA TYR A 382 -15.70 -3.74 -4.37
C TYR A 382 -16.84 -3.47 -5.35
N ILE A 383 -16.48 -3.38 -6.64
CA ILE A 383 -17.39 -3.24 -7.76
C ILE A 383 -17.15 -4.40 -8.72
N ALA A 384 -18.13 -5.28 -8.84
CA ALA A 384 -18.09 -6.37 -9.81
C ALA A 384 -19.46 -6.52 -10.46
N THR A 385 -19.48 -6.77 -11.76
CA THR A 385 -20.70 -7.20 -12.45
C THR A 385 -20.96 -8.66 -12.14
N THR A 386 -22.15 -8.95 -11.63
CA THR A 386 -22.62 -10.30 -11.27
C THR A 386 -22.91 -11.16 -12.49
#